data_AF-A0AA87DIW2-F1
#
_entry.id   AF-A0AA87DIW2-F1
#
_cell.length_a   1.000
_cell.length_b   1.000
_cell.length_c   1.000
_cell.angle_alpha   90.00
_cell.angle_beta   90.00
_cell.angle_gamma   90.00
#
_symmetry.space_group_name_H-M   'P 1'
#
loop_
_entity.id
_entity.type
_entity.pdbx_description
1 polymer ?
#
loop_
_entity_poly.entity_id
_entity_poly.type
_entity_poly.pdbx_seq_one_letter_code
_entity_poly.pdbx_strand_id
1 'polypeptide(L)' 'MTGMTEMLVYAKAAHLNLEQICQTLQSGAAENFSLDSYGPKILQGDYTPGFFAKHFLKDLRIAL' A
#
# COMPACT_ATOMS: atom_id res chain seq x y z
N MET A 1 -0.07 1.47 5.86
CA MET A 1 0.68 0.38 5.21
C MET A 1 -0.12 -0.92 5.16
N THR A 2 -0.40 -1.59 6.28
CA THR A 2 -1.13 -2.88 6.30
C THR A 2 -2.52 -2.81 5.65
N GLY A 3 -3.35 -1.81 6.00
CA GLY A 3 -4.68 -1.66 5.41
C GLY A 3 -4.68 -1.41 3.89
N MET A 4 -3.65 -0.74 3.35
CA MET A 4 -3.46 -0.58 1.91
C MET A 4 -3.14 -1.94 1.26
N THR A 5 -2.23 -2.72 1.86
CA THR A 5 -1.89 -4.05 1.33
C THR A 5 -3.08 -4.99 1.36
N GLU A 6 -3.85 -4.99 2.45
CA GLU A 6 -5.08 -5.78 2.58
C GLU A 6 -6.11 -5.39 1.52
N MET A 7 -6.33 -4.08 1.30
CA MET A 7 -7.21 -3.57 0.26
C MET A 7 -6.78 -4.05 -1.14
N LEU A 8 -5.49 -3.98 -1.47
CA LEU A 8 -4.98 -4.44 -2.78
C LEU A 8 -5.15 -5.95 -2.98
N VAL A 9 -4.90 -6.74 -1.94
CA VAL A 9 -5.11 -8.20 -1.98
C VAL A 9 -6.61 -8.52 -2.14
N TYR A 10 -7.47 -7.82 -1.40
CA TYR A 10 -8.92 -7.99 -1.49
C TYR A 10 -9.44 -7.62 -2.89
N ALA A 11 -9.05 -6.46 -3.42
CA ALA A 11 -9.45 -6.01 -4.75
C ALA A 11 -8.98 -6.98 -5.85
N LYS A 12 -7.78 -7.53 -5.72
CA LYS A 12 -7.26 -8.57 -6.63
C LYS A 12 -8.09 -9.85 -6.57
N ALA A 13 -8.44 -10.31 -5.37
CA ALA A 13 -9.30 -11.48 -5.17
C ALA A 13 -10.73 -11.26 -5.70
N ALA A 14 -11.23 -10.02 -5.64
CA ALA A 14 -12.51 -9.61 -6.21
C ALA A 14 -12.48 -9.35 -7.73
N HIS A 15 -11.35 -9.63 -8.40
CA HIS A 15 -11.16 -9.40 -9.84
C HIS A 15 -11.35 -7.94 -10.29
N LEU A 16 -11.05 -6.98 -9.42
CA LEU A 16 -11.13 -5.55 -9.70
C LEU A 16 -9.85 -5.03 -10.36
N ASN A 17 -9.97 -3.95 -11.13
CA ASN A 17 -8.82 -3.24 -11.67
C ASN A 17 -8.13 -2.44 -10.56
N LEU A 18 -6.93 -2.88 -10.16
CA LEU A 18 -6.18 -2.27 -9.07
C LEU A 18 -5.76 -0.83 -9.34
N GLU A 19 -5.44 -0.48 -10.60
CA GLU A 19 -5.05 0.89 -10.96
C GLU A 19 -6.23 1.84 -10.83
N GLN A 20 -7.41 1.42 -11.29
CA GLN A 20 -8.64 2.19 -11.13
C GLN A 20 -9.03 2.35 -9.65
N ILE A 21 -8.85 1.30 -8.84
CA ILE A 21 -9.08 1.37 -7.39
C ILE A 21 -8.17 2.41 -6.75
N CYS A 22 -6.87 2.38 -7.03
CA CYS A 22 -5.92 3.37 -6.51
C CYS A 22 -6.32 4.80 -6.92
N GLN A 23 -6.64 5.04 -8.19
CA GLN A 23 -7.08 6.36 -8.68
C GLN A 23 -8.39 6.84 -8.03
N THR A 24 -9.33 5.93 -7.79
CA THR A 24 -10.63 6.29 -7.19
C THR A 24 -10.46 6.70 -5.72
N LEU A 25 -9.56 6.04 -5.00
CA LEU A 25 -9.32 6.32 -3.58
C LEU A 25 -8.49 7.58 -3.33
N GLN A 26 -7.81 8.11 -4.36
CA GLN A 26 -6.97 9.31 -4.29
C GLN A 26 -7.72 10.63 -4.06
N SER A 27 -9.02 10.68 -4.32
CA SER A 27 -9.82 11.91 -4.19
C SER A 27 -10.88 11.85 -3.08
N GLY A 28 -10.84 10.81 -2.24
CA GLY A 28 -11.83 10.58 -1.19
C GLY A 28 -11.24 10.56 0.23
N ALA A 29 -12.08 10.27 1.21
CA ALA A 29 -11.67 10.15 2.62
C ALA A 29 -10.66 9.00 2.89
N ALA A 30 -10.43 8.13 1.90
CA ALA A 30 -9.45 7.06 1.96
C ALA A 30 -8.05 7.47 1.43
N GLU A 31 -7.89 8.71 0.98
CA GLU A 31 -6.61 9.27 0.55
C GLU A 31 -5.57 9.14 1.67
N ASN A 32 -4.37 8.68 1.30
CA ASN A 32 -3.25 8.62 2.23
C ASN A 32 -1.92 8.51 1.49
N PHE A 33 -0.88 9.08 2.10
CA PHE A 33 0.48 9.10 1.57
C PHE A 33 1.03 7.72 1.20
N SER A 34 0.67 6.67 1.97
CA SER A 34 1.15 5.31 1.68
C SER A 34 0.60 4.79 0.36
N LEU A 35 -0.69 4.98 0.10
CA LEU A 35 -1.32 4.56 -1.15
C LEU A 35 -0.74 5.33 -2.34
N ASP A 36 -0.54 6.65 -2.21
CA ASP A 36 0.00 7.48 -3.29
C ASP A 36 1.44 7.17 -3.63
N SER A 37 2.27 6.94 -2.61
CA SER A 37 3.70 6.71 -2.80
C SER A 37 4.02 5.27 -3.17
N TYR A 38 3.35 4.30 -2.54
CA TYR A 38 3.68 2.87 -2.68
C TYR A 38 2.75 2.13 -3.63
N GLY A 39 1.51 2.56 -3.81
CA GLY A 39 0.55 1.92 -4.72
C GLY A 39 1.11 1.73 -6.14
N PRO A 40 1.55 2.80 -6.82
CA PRO A 40 2.11 2.70 -8.18
C PRO A 40 3.32 1.76 -8.26
N LYS A 41 4.21 1.81 -7.26
CA LYS A 41 5.40 0.94 -7.19
C LYS A 41 5.04 -0.54 -7.04
N ILE A 42 4.10 -0.85 -6.15
CA ILE A 42 3.61 -2.21 -5.94
C ILE A 42 2.98 -2.76 -7.22
N LEU A 43 2.19 -1.95 -7.95
CA LEU A 43 1.59 -2.36 -9.22
C LEU A 43 2.62 -2.62 -10.33
N GLN A 44 3.75 -1.91 -10.30
CA GLN A 44 4.88 -2.13 -11.20
C GLN A 44 5.81 -3.26 -10.74
N GLY A 45 5.59 -3.83 -9.56
CA GLY A 45 6.49 -4.82 -8.95
C GLY A 45 7.81 -4.24 -8.46
N ASP A 46 7.91 -2.92 -8.30
CA ASP A 46 9.08 -2.24 -7.74
C ASP A 46 9.03 -2.26 -6.21
N TYR A 47 9.88 -3.09 -5.61
CA TYR A 47 10.06 -3.19 -4.16
C TYR A 47 11.40 -2.61 -3.69
N THR A 48 12.01 -1.74 -4.50
CA THR A 48 13.25 -1.06 -4.13
C THR A 48 13.03 -0.28 -2.82
N PRO A 49 13.84 -0.54 -1.78
CA PRO A 49 13.55 -0.04 -0.45
C PRO A 49 13.85 1.46 -0.34
N GLY A 50 12.79 2.27 -0.19
CA GLY A 50 12.91 3.62 0.40
C GLY A 50 12.97 3.57 1.93
N PHE A 51 12.40 2.52 2.51
CA PHE A 51 12.49 2.17 3.93
C PHE A 51 12.47 0.65 4.06
N PHE A 52 13.41 0.07 4.81
CA PHE A 52 13.54 -1.38 4.88
C PHE A 52 12.49 -2.00 5.81
N ALA A 53 11.87 -3.09 5.38
CA ALA A 53 10.92 -3.86 6.19
C ALA A 53 11.50 -4.32 7.54
N LYS A 54 12.81 -4.64 7.60
CA LYS A 54 13.48 -4.98 8.87
C LYS A 54 13.48 -3.83 9.88
N HIS A 55 13.58 -2.59 9.41
CA HIS A 55 13.54 -1.41 10.27
C HIS A 55 12.11 -1.13 10.72
N PHE A 56 11.12 -1.31 9.84
CA PHE A 56 9.70 -1.26 10.20
C PHE A 56 9.37 -2.26 11.32
N LEU A 57 9.82 -3.51 11.22
CA LEU A 57 9.62 -4.51 12.26
C LEU A 57 10.32 -4.14 13.58
N LYS A 58 11.54 -3.60 13.51
CA LYS A 58 12.28 -3.10 14.67
C LYS A 58 11.53 -1.96 15.36
N ASP A 59 10.97 -1.01 14.61
CA ASP A 59 10.21 0.11 15.17
C ASP A 59 8.89 -0.35 15.81
N LEU A 60 8.17 -1.31 15.20
CA LEU A 60 6.96 -1.90 15.79
C LEU A 60 7.23 -2.59 17.12
N ARG A 61 8.37 -3.27 17.27
CA ARG A 61 8.81 -3.90 18.54
C ARG A 61 9.17 -2.91 19.65
N ILE A 62 9.42 -1.65 19.29
CA ILE A 62 9.68 -0.58 20.27
C ILE A 62 8.37 0.09 20.68
N ALA A 63 7.44 0.24 19.72
CA ALA A 63 6.17 0.91 19.94
C ALA A 63 5.14 0.06 20.71
N LEU A 64 5.20 -1.27 20.56
CA LEU A 64 4.33 -2.26 21.21
C LEU A 64 5.04 -2.90 22.40
#